data_AF-A0A560WFN7-F1
#
_entry.id   AF-A0A560WFN7-F1
#
_cell.length_a   1.000
_cell.length_b   1.000
_cell.length_c   1.000
_cell.angle_alpha   90.00
_cell.angle_beta   90.00
_cell.angle_gamma   90.00
#
_symmetry.space_group_name_H-M   'P 1'
#
loop_
_entity.id
_entity.type
_entity.pdbx_description
1 polymer ?
#
loop_
_entity_poly.entity_id
_entity_poly.type
_entity_poly.pdbx_seq_one_letter_code
_entity_poly.pdbx_strand_id
1 'polypeptide(L)'
;MTTSDLESMFGSMPPADEGEGGGRPGDRVPPQDLGAEQSVLGGMLLSKDAIADVGETVRGGDFYKPAHELIFDAIIDLYSKGEPADAITVADELSKRGTLQRAGGQAYLHDLIQSVPTAANAGFYAQIVAERAILRRLVDAGTRIVQMGYGTGGGDVEEIVNAAQAEMYGVAEKRGGEDYVALWDTLNETMAEIEVASGRSDELTGVPTGFTELDELTHGLHPGQMIVVAARPAVGKALALETPLPTPTGWTTMGEVAVGDQLLDATGRPTRVVAATEVMNGRPCYEVEFSDGTVIVADEQHQWLTDTRASRRSFQSARDKRNRCQNQQTFAEVRTTSEIAATLRTQTAERRLNHSVKLARPLDLPEADLPLSPYVLGAWAR
;
A
#
# COMPACT_ATOMS: atom_id res chain seq x y z
N MET A 1 40.16 -2.31 -21.38
CA MET A 1 39.28 -3.50 -21.27
C MET A 1 38.48 -3.52 -22.55
N THR A 2 38.90 -4.36 -23.50
CA THR A 2 38.33 -4.40 -24.85
C THR A 2 37.23 -5.44 -24.92
N THR A 3 36.31 -5.28 -25.87
CA THR A 3 35.13 -6.12 -26.11
C THR A 3 35.44 -7.63 -26.22
N SER A 4 36.70 -7.96 -26.50
CA SER A 4 37.27 -9.31 -26.54
C SER A 4 37.37 -10.02 -25.18
N ASP A 5 37.41 -9.28 -24.08
CA ASP A 5 37.55 -9.88 -22.73
C ASP A 5 36.21 -10.44 -22.22
N LEU A 6 35.08 -9.90 -22.71
CA LEU A 6 33.72 -10.33 -22.33
C LEU A 6 33.25 -11.62 -23.03
N GLU A 7 33.80 -11.95 -24.20
CA GLU A 7 33.46 -13.20 -24.92
C GLU A 7 34.11 -14.44 -24.28
N SER A 8 35.15 -14.29 -23.46
CA SER A 8 35.83 -15.44 -22.82
C SER A 8 35.13 -15.93 -21.54
N MET A 9 34.27 -15.12 -20.93
CA MET A 9 33.56 -15.49 -19.69
C MET A 9 32.26 -16.27 -19.94
N PHE A 10 31.72 -16.23 -21.17
CA PHE A 10 30.53 -17.00 -21.57
C PHE A 10 30.92 -18.10 -22.56
N GLY A 11 31.58 -19.13 -22.04
CA GLY A 11 31.93 -20.32 -22.80
C GLY A 11 30.69 -21.03 -23.34
N SER A 12 30.61 -21.10 -24.67
CA SER A 12 29.84 -22.02 -25.53
C SER A 12 28.87 -22.98 -24.83
N MET A 13 27.61 -22.56 -24.75
CA MET A 13 26.47 -23.44 -24.46
C MET A 13 26.41 -24.54 -25.55
N PRO A 14 26.38 -25.84 -25.20
CA PRO A 14 26.23 -26.89 -26.20
C PRO A 14 24.86 -26.76 -26.88
N PRO A 15 24.71 -27.19 -28.15
CA PRO A 15 23.42 -27.15 -28.83
C PRO A 15 22.42 -27.98 -28.02
N ALA A 16 21.32 -27.34 -27.64
CA ALA A 16 20.24 -28.00 -26.94
C ALA A 16 19.75 -29.19 -27.77
N ASP A 17 19.79 -30.36 -27.13
CA ASP A 17 19.30 -31.63 -27.63
C ASP A 17 17.90 -31.46 -28.23
N GLU A 18 17.72 -31.92 -29.47
CA GLU A 18 16.46 -31.91 -30.20
C GLU A 18 15.51 -32.94 -29.58
N GLY A 19 14.93 -32.59 -28.43
CA GLY A 19 13.80 -33.28 -27.85
C GLY A 19 12.51 -32.89 -28.57
N GLU A 20 11.90 -33.87 -29.24
CA GLU A 20 10.64 -33.81 -29.99
C GLU A 20 9.54 -32.95 -29.31
N GLY A 21 8.88 -32.06 -30.08
CA GLY A 21 7.61 -31.44 -29.68
C GLY A 21 7.42 -29.95 -29.98
N GLY A 22 8.14 -29.36 -30.95
CA GLY A 22 8.00 -27.95 -31.31
C GLY A 22 6.82 -27.63 -32.24
N GLY A 23 5.58 -27.82 -31.79
CA GLY A 23 4.40 -27.28 -32.50
C GLY A 23 4.48 -25.75 -32.60
N ARG A 24 4.06 -25.18 -33.75
CA ARG A 24 3.98 -23.72 -33.98
C ARG A 24 3.26 -23.04 -32.80
N PRO A 25 3.57 -21.78 -32.46
CA PRO A 25 2.97 -21.07 -31.32
C PRO A 25 1.44 -20.89 -31.37
N GLY A 26 0.75 -21.33 -32.43
CA GLY A 26 -0.72 -21.42 -32.53
C GLY A 26 -1.34 -22.79 -32.25
N ASP A 27 -0.54 -23.86 -32.06
CA ASP A 27 -1.01 -25.24 -31.84
C ASP A 27 -0.86 -25.72 -30.38
N ARG A 28 -0.37 -24.86 -29.49
CA ARG A 28 -0.20 -25.22 -28.08
C ARG A 28 -1.52 -25.05 -27.34
N VAL A 29 -2.11 -26.18 -26.95
CA VAL A 29 -3.26 -26.19 -26.06
C VAL A 29 -2.83 -25.65 -24.69
N PRO A 30 -3.61 -24.74 -24.05
CA PRO A 30 -3.26 -24.24 -22.73
C PRO A 30 -3.06 -25.39 -21.73
N PRO A 31 -2.19 -25.22 -20.71
CA PRO A 31 -1.96 -26.23 -19.69
C PRO A 31 -3.27 -26.66 -19.01
N GLN A 32 -3.57 -27.96 -19.07
CA GLN A 32 -4.78 -28.55 -18.52
C GLN A 32 -4.54 -30.03 -18.18
N ASP A 33 -5.36 -30.57 -17.29
CA ASP A 33 -5.46 -32.01 -17.04
C ASP A 33 -6.93 -32.37 -16.84
N LEU A 34 -7.58 -32.81 -17.92
CA LEU A 34 -9.01 -33.14 -17.88
C LEU A 34 -9.30 -34.36 -17.00
N GLY A 35 -8.37 -35.30 -16.89
CA GLY A 35 -8.54 -36.48 -16.04
C GLY A 35 -8.52 -36.10 -14.56
N ALA A 36 -7.62 -35.20 -14.17
CA ALA A 36 -7.57 -34.63 -12.83
C ALA A 36 -8.86 -33.85 -12.52
N GLU A 37 -9.32 -32.97 -13.43
CA GLU A 37 -10.56 -32.20 -13.22
C GLU A 37 -11.78 -33.11 -13.03
N GLN A 38 -11.92 -34.15 -13.85
CA GLN A 38 -12.99 -35.13 -13.70
C GLN A 38 -12.89 -35.88 -12.37
N SER A 39 -11.66 -36.20 -11.96
CA SER A 39 -11.42 -36.94 -10.72
C SER A 39 -11.74 -36.11 -9.47
N VAL A 40 -11.47 -34.81 -9.51
CA VAL A 40 -11.83 -33.87 -8.46
C VAL A 40 -13.34 -33.79 -8.30
N LEU A 41 -14.08 -33.51 -9.39
CA LEU A 41 -15.53 -33.36 -9.35
C LEU A 41 -16.23 -34.67 -8.95
N GLY A 42 -15.79 -35.81 -9.49
CA GLY A 42 -16.34 -37.10 -9.10
C GLY A 42 -16.07 -37.43 -7.63
N GLY A 43 -14.92 -37.05 -7.09
CA GLY A 43 -14.58 -37.22 -5.67
C GLY A 43 -15.47 -36.39 -4.76
N MET A 44 -15.71 -35.13 -5.15
CA MET A 44 -16.63 -34.22 -4.44
C MET A 44 -18.08 -34.73 -4.44
N LEU A 45 -18.55 -35.32 -5.55
CA LEU A 45 -19.89 -35.92 -5.63
C LEU A 45 -20.06 -37.19 -4.80
N LEU A 46 -18.95 -37.85 -4.43
CA LEU A 46 -18.93 -39.10 -3.66
C LEU A 46 -18.82 -38.86 -2.15
N SER A 47 -18.09 -37.83 -1.72
CA SER A 47 -17.81 -37.59 -0.30
C SER A 47 -17.82 -36.11 0.04
N LYS A 48 -18.52 -35.77 1.13
CA LYS A 48 -18.52 -34.43 1.73
C LYS A 48 -17.13 -33.98 2.21
N ASP A 49 -16.28 -34.91 2.63
CA ASP A 49 -14.95 -34.59 3.16
C ASP A 49 -14.04 -34.16 2.00
N ALA A 50 -14.20 -34.80 0.83
CA ALA A 50 -13.52 -34.39 -0.39
C ALA A 50 -13.94 -32.97 -0.85
N ILE A 51 -15.18 -32.54 -0.57
CA ILE A 51 -15.62 -31.17 -0.86
C ILE A 51 -14.83 -30.16 -0.02
N ALA A 52 -14.59 -30.46 1.26
CA ALA A 52 -13.82 -29.59 2.16
C ALA A 52 -12.37 -29.46 1.67
N ASP A 53 -11.68 -30.58 1.47
CA ASP A 53 -10.27 -30.61 1.06
C ASP A 53 -10.04 -29.90 -0.29
N VAL A 54 -10.92 -30.15 -1.26
CA VAL A 54 -10.83 -29.55 -2.59
C VAL A 54 -11.17 -28.06 -2.54
N GLY A 55 -12.19 -27.69 -1.76
CA GLY A 55 -12.64 -26.30 -1.60
C GLY A 55 -11.57 -25.38 -1.02
N GLU A 56 -10.63 -25.91 -0.25
CA GLU A 56 -9.45 -25.16 0.22
C GLU A 56 -8.47 -24.87 -0.93
N THR A 57 -8.24 -25.86 -1.80
CA THR A 57 -7.15 -25.84 -2.79
C THR A 57 -7.50 -25.13 -4.10
N VAL A 58 -8.72 -25.32 -4.62
CA VAL A 58 -9.13 -24.81 -5.95
C VAL A 58 -10.37 -23.93 -5.88
N ARG A 59 -10.57 -23.10 -6.92
CA ARG A 59 -11.77 -22.30 -7.15
C ARG A 59 -12.37 -22.62 -8.52
N GLY A 60 -13.63 -22.24 -8.77
CA GLY A 60 -14.32 -22.52 -10.05
C GLY A 60 -13.53 -22.10 -11.29
N GLY A 61 -12.91 -20.91 -11.27
CA GLY A 61 -12.09 -20.40 -12.38
C GLY A 61 -10.76 -21.15 -12.62
N ASP A 62 -10.39 -22.12 -11.78
CA ASP A 62 -9.20 -22.95 -11.96
C ASP A 62 -9.42 -24.09 -12.94
N PHE A 63 -10.67 -24.52 -13.13
CA PHE A 63 -11.01 -25.53 -14.11
C PHE A 63 -10.82 -25.00 -15.53
N TYR A 64 -10.23 -25.81 -16.41
CA TYR A 64 -10.08 -25.46 -17.82
C TYR A 64 -11.42 -25.52 -18.56
N LYS A 65 -12.23 -26.55 -18.27
CA LYS A 65 -13.54 -26.69 -18.91
C LYS A 65 -14.58 -25.82 -18.19
N PRO A 66 -15.28 -24.92 -18.91
CA PRO A 66 -16.37 -24.14 -18.32
C PRO A 66 -17.51 -25.01 -17.76
N ALA A 67 -17.70 -26.22 -18.31
CA ALA A 67 -18.66 -27.18 -17.77
C ALA A 67 -18.27 -27.63 -16.35
N HIS A 68 -16.98 -27.81 -16.08
CA HIS A 68 -16.48 -28.24 -14.78
C HIS A 68 -16.55 -27.12 -13.74
N GLU A 69 -16.26 -25.88 -14.15
CA GLU A 69 -16.48 -24.68 -13.32
C GLU A 69 -17.93 -24.59 -12.83
N LEU A 70 -18.91 -24.73 -13.74
CA LEU A 70 -20.33 -24.70 -13.39
C LEU A 70 -20.72 -25.79 -12.39
N ILE A 71 -20.16 -27.00 -12.54
CA ILE A 71 -20.43 -28.13 -11.65
C ILE A 71 -19.80 -27.87 -10.27
N PHE A 72 -18.55 -27.41 -10.24
CA PHE A 72 -17.84 -27.06 -9.01
C PHE A 72 -18.59 -26.00 -8.19
N ASP A 73 -19.00 -24.91 -8.84
CA ASP A 73 -19.73 -23.83 -8.17
C ASP A 73 -21.07 -24.31 -7.60
N ALA A 74 -21.79 -25.18 -8.33
CA ALA A 74 -23.02 -25.78 -7.83
C ALA A 74 -22.79 -26.68 -6.61
N ILE A 75 -21.70 -27.45 -6.59
CA ILE A 75 -21.32 -28.31 -5.44
C ILE A 75 -21.00 -27.44 -4.22
N ILE A 76 -20.18 -26.40 -4.38
CA ILE A 76 -19.82 -25.49 -3.29
C ILE A 76 -21.04 -24.76 -2.76
N ASP A 77 -21.94 -24.31 -3.63
CA ASP A 77 -23.16 -23.63 -3.23
C ASP A 77 -24.10 -24.53 -2.42
N LEU A 78 -24.27 -25.80 -2.81
CA LEU A 78 -25.04 -26.78 -2.04
C LEU A 78 -24.38 -27.07 -0.68
N TYR A 79 -23.06 -27.25 -0.68
CA TYR A 79 -22.29 -27.49 0.54
C TYR A 79 -22.40 -26.33 1.53
N SER A 80 -22.33 -25.09 1.06
CA SER A 80 -22.48 -23.89 1.89
C SER A 80 -23.88 -23.74 2.52
N LYS A 81 -24.91 -24.29 1.88
CA LYS A 81 -26.29 -24.36 2.40
C LYS A 81 -26.49 -25.53 3.37
N GLY A 82 -25.48 -26.39 3.55
CA GLY A 82 -25.57 -27.63 4.32
C GLY A 82 -26.40 -28.72 3.65
N GLU A 83 -26.64 -28.61 2.34
CA GLU A 83 -27.34 -29.62 1.55
C GLU A 83 -26.34 -30.67 1.03
N PRO A 84 -26.72 -31.96 0.93
CA PRO A 84 -25.85 -32.96 0.34
C PRO A 84 -25.62 -32.63 -1.14
N ALA A 85 -24.37 -32.66 -1.58
CA ALA A 85 -23.99 -32.40 -2.97
C ALA A 85 -23.69 -33.71 -3.72
N ASP A 86 -24.74 -34.46 -4.03
CA ASP A 86 -24.68 -35.67 -4.87
C ASP A 86 -25.09 -35.38 -6.32
N ALA A 87 -24.96 -36.36 -7.22
CA ALA A 87 -25.30 -36.15 -8.64
C ALA A 87 -26.76 -35.72 -8.89
N ILE A 88 -27.69 -36.07 -8.01
CA ILE A 88 -29.12 -35.75 -8.19
C ILE A 88 -29.39 -34.31 -7.75
N THR A 89 -28.90 -33.93 -6.57
CA THR A 89 -29.03 -32.58 -6.01
C THR A 89 -28.28 -31.55 -6.84
N VAL A 90 -27.06 -31.87 -7.29
CA VAL A 90 -26.29 -31.01 -8.20
C VAL A 90 -27.01 -30.87 -9.55
N ALA A 91 -27.60 -31.94 -10.08
CA ALA A 91 -28.40 -31.85 -11.30
C ALA A 91 -29.63 -30.95 -11.14
N ASP A 92 -30.34 -31.04 -10.00
CA ASP A 92 -31.49 -30.19 -9.70
C ASP A 92 -31.08 -28.72 -9.57
N GLU A 93 -29.98 -28.43 -8.88
CA GLU A 93 -29.44 -27.07 -8.73
C GLU A 93 -29.01 -26.48 -10.07
N LEU A 94 -28.31 -27.25 -10.91
CA LEU A 94 -27.95 -26.83 -12.27
C LEU A 94 -29.18 -26.66 -13.18
N SER A 95 -30.23 -27.45 -12.96
CA SER A 95 -31.50 -27.33 -13.69
C SER A 95 -32.23 -26.03 -13.32
N LYS A 96 -32.32 -25.72 -12.02
CA LYS A 96 -32.89 -24.45 -11.52
C LYS A 96 -32.16 -23.23 -12.08
N ARG A 97 -30.85 -23.32 -12.27
CA ARG A 97 -30.01 -22.27 -12.88
C ARG A 97 -30.10 -22.22 -14.41
N GLY A 98 -30.71 -23.21 -15.05
CA GLY A 98 -30.75 -23.32 -16.51
C GLY A 98 -29.39 -23.63 -17.15
N THR A 99 -28.43 -24.14 -16.39
CA THR A 99 -27.05 -24.43 -16.84
C THR A 99 -26.76 -25.92 -17.00
N LEU A 100 -27.70 -26.81 -16.66
CA LEU A 100 -27.54 -28.27 -16.73
C LEU A 100 -27.06 -28.77 -18.10
N GLN A 101 -27.65 -28.29 -19.20
CA GLN A 101 -27.23 -28.68 -20.55
C GLN A 101 -25.81 -28.21 -20.87
N ARG A 102 -25.41 -27.03 -20.37
CA ARG A 102 -24.03 -26.50 -20.55
C ARG A 102 -23.01 -27.27 -19.72
N ALA A 103 -23.43 -27.85 -18.61
CA ALA A 103 -22.61 -28.73 -17.77
C ALA A 103 -22.47 -30.17 -18.31
N GLY A 104 -23.11 -30.51 -19.44
CA GLY A 104 -23.06 -31.86 -20.03
C GLY A 104 -24.26 -32.75 -19.70
N GLY A 105 -25.23 -32.25 -18.92
CA GLY A 105 -26.43 -32.97 -18.54
C GLY A 105 -26.25 -33.97 -17.40
N GLN A 106 -27.34 -34.63 -17.00
CA GLN A 106 -27.34 -35.55 -15.85
C GLN A 106 -26.43 -36.77 -16.05
N ALA A 107 -26.37 -37.31 -17.27
CA ALA A 107 -25.51 -38.45 -17.59
C ALA A 107 -24.04 -38.15 -17.28
N TYR A 108 -23.58 -36.94 -17.58
CA TYR A 108 -22.19 -36.55 -17.37
C TYR A 108 -21.80 -36.54 -15.89
N LEU A 109 -22.70 -36.15 -14.99
CA LEU A 109 -22.45 -36.19 -13.54
C LEU A 109 -22.22 -37.63 -13.04
N HIS A 110 -22.94 -38.60 -13.61
CA HIS A 110 -22.70 -40.01 -13.31
C HIS A 110 -21.38 -40.52 -13.90
N ASP A 111 -21.01 -40.07 -15.11
CA ASP A 111 -19.73 -40.41 -15.72
C ASP A 111 -18.55 -39.89 -14.86
N LEU A 112 -18.68 -38.69 -14.28
CA LEU A 112 -17.68 -38.13 -13.34
C LEU A 112 -17.47 -39.03 -12.13
N ILE A 113 -18.55 -39.54 -11.53
CA ILE A 113 -18.48 -40.48 -10.41
C ILE A 113 -17.78 -41.77 -10.83
N GLN A 114 -18.09 -42.30 -12.02
CA GLN A 114 -17.47 -43.54 -12.52
C GLN A 114 -15.99 -43.39 -12.87
N SER A 115 -15.54 -42.17 -13.19
CA SER A 115 -14.15 -41.89 -13.51
C SER A 115 -13.21 -41.92 -12.29
N VAL A 116 -13.77 -41.86 -11.07
CA VAL A 116 -12.99 -41.76 -9.83
C VAL A 116 -12.77 -43.13 -9.18
N PRO A 117 -11.51 -43.55 -8.99
CA PRO A 117 -11.20 -44.79 -8.28
C PRO A 117 -11.50 -44.70 -6.78
N THR A 118 -11.24 -43.54 -6.15
CA THR A 118 -11.48 -43.28 -4.72
C THR A 118 -11.64 -41.79 -4.44
N ALA A 119 -12.60 -41.43 -3.60
CA ALA A 119 -12.83 -40.04 -3.18
C ALA A 119 -11.68 -39.50 -2.31
N ALA A 120 -10.93 -40.37 -1.63
CA ALA A 120 -9.81 -39.97 -0.75
C ALA A 120 -8.66 -39.27 -1.49
N ASN A 121 -8.54 -39.47 -2.80
CA ASN A 121 -7.48 -38.87 -3.61
C ASN A 121 -7.88 -37.52 -4.22
N ALA A 122 -9.09 -37.01 -3.92
CA ALA A 122 -9.60 -35.78 -4.53
C ALA A 122 -8.68 -34.58 -4.28
N GLY A 123 -8.13 -34.44 -3.06
CA GLY A 123 -7.18 -33.37 -2.74
C GLY A 123 -5.88 -33.42 -3.57
N PHE A 124 -5.35 -34.63 -3.84
CA PHE A 124 -4.18 -34.79 -4.70
C PHE A 124 -4.46 -34.33 -6.14
N TYR A 125 -5.61 -34.70 -6.70
CA TYR A 125 -5.99 -34.24 -8.04
C TYR A 125 -6.31 -32.74 -8.08
N ALA A 126 -6.83 -32.16 -6.99
CA ALA A 126 -7.08 -30.73 -6.89
C ALA A 126 -5.77 -29.93 -6.97
N GLN A 127 -4.69 -30.42 -6.36
CA GLN A 127 -3.36 -29.82 -6.49
C GLN A 127 -2.88 -29.81 -7.95
N ILE A 128 -3.09 -30.89 -8.69
CA ILE A 128 -2.75 -30.95 -10.13
C ILE A 128 -3.55 -29.90 -10.91
N VAL A 129 -4.85 -29.77 -10.66
CA VAL A 129 -5.70 -28.75 -11.32
C VAL A 129 -5.20 -27.34 -10.97
N ALA A 130 -4.89 -27.06 -9.71
CA ALA A 130 -4.36 -25.78 -9.26
C ALA A 130 -3.03 -25.43 -9.97
N GLU A 131 -2.11 -26.38 -10.10
CA GLU A 131 -0.84 -26.18 -10.80
C GLU A 131 -1.05 -25.86 -12.28
N ARG A 132 -1.97 -26.58 -12.96
CA ARG A 132 -2.32 -26.28 -14.36
C ARG A 132 -2.99 -24.92 -14.51
N ALA A 133 -3.85 -24.53 -13.58
CA ALA A 133 -4.49 -23.22 -13.57
C ALA A 133 -3.46 -22.09 -13.44
N ILE A 134 -2.45 -22.23 -12.58
CA ILE A 134 -1.35 -21.26 -12.44
C ILE A 134 -0.57 -21.13 -13.75
N LEU A 135 -0.18 -22.26 -14.36
CA LEU A 135 0.52 -22.25 -15.64
C LEU A 135 -0.33 -21.60 -16.74
N ARG A 136 -1.65 -21.83 -16.75
CA ARG A 136 -2.57 -21.19 -17.69
C ARG A 136 -2.63 -19.66 -17.49
N ARG A 137 -2.79 -19.19 -16.25
CA ARG A 137 -2.77 -17.76 -15.94
C ARG A 137 -1.45 -17.09 -16.33
N LEU A 138 -0.32 -17.79 -16.18
CA LEU A 138 0.99 -17.30 -16.60
C LEU A 138 1.05 -17.11 -18.13
N VAL A 139 0.50 -18.07 -18.90
CA VAL A 139 0.39 -17.95 -20.37
C VAL A 139 -0.48 -16.76 -20.77
N ASP A 140 -1.60 -16.56 -20.07
CA ASP A 140 -2.52 -15.45 -20.34
C ASP A 140 -1.88 -14.09 -20.02
N ALA A 141 -1.20 -13.99 -18.89
CA ALA A 141 -0.44 -12.79 -18.49
C ALA A 141 0.68 -12.49 -19.50
N GLY A 142 1.45 -13.51 -19.90
CA GLY A 142 2.48 -13.36 -20.94
C GLY A 142 1.89 -12.87 -22.27
N THR A 143 0.74 -13.39 -22.67
CA THR A 143 0.03 -12.95 -23.89
C THR A 143 -0.41 -11.49 -23.79
N ARG A 144 -0.96 -11.06 -22.64
CA ARG A 144 -1.32 -9.66 -22.40
C ARG A 144 -0.10 -8.74 -22.44
N ILE A 145 1.00 -9.12 -21.80
CA ILE A 145 2.26 -8.35 -21.81
C ILE A 145 2.79 -8.19 -23.25
N VAL A 146 2.76 -9.26 -24.05
CA VAL A 146 3.14 -9.19 -25.47
C VAL A 146 2.23 -8.23 -26.24
N GLN A 147 0.92 -8.29 -26.02
CA GLN A 147 -0.03 -7.36 -26.66
C GLN A 147 0.22 -5.90 -26.26
N MET A 148 0.56 -5.62 -25.00
CA MET A 148 0.93 -4.29 -24.53
C MET A 148 2.18 -3.77 -25.26
N GLY A 149 3.19 -4.64 -25.46
CA GLY A 149 4.43 -4.29 -26.17
C GLY A 149 4.22 -3.93 -27.65
N TYR A 150 3.19 -4.48 -28.29
CA TYR A 150 2.82 -4.13 -29.67
C TYR A 150 1.81 -2.97 -29.77
N GLY A 151 1.23 -2.52 -28.66
CA GLY A 151 0.22 -1.46 -28.62
C GLY A 151 0.78 -0.13 -29.10
N THR A 152 0.49 0.25 -30.36
CA THR A 152 0.99 1.48 -31.01
C THR A 152 0.22 2.74 -30.57
N GLY A 153 0.00 2.92 -29.27
CA GLY A 153 -0.94 3.92 -28.74
C GLY A 153 -0.38 4.78 -27.62
N GLY A 154 0.73 5.50 -27.85
CA GLY A 154 1.10 6.76 -27.17
C GLY A 154 1.06 6.85 -25.63
N GLY A 155 0.96 5.74 -24.91
CA GLY A 155 1.08 5.70 -23.45
C GLY A 155 2.51 5.96 -23.04
N ASP A 156 2.69 6.48 -21.82
CA ASP A 156 4.02 6.57 -21.23
C ASP A 156 4.61 5.16 -21.12
N VAL A 157 5.88 5.01 -21.50
CA VAL A 157 6.59 3.73 -21.40
C VAL A 157 6.60 3.24 -19.95
N GLU A 158 6.67 4.17 -18.99
CA GLU A 158 6.59 3.85 -17.57
C GLU A 158 5.24 3.24 -17.17
N GLU A 159 4.13 3.75 -17.70
CA GLU A 159 2.79 3.19 -17.44
C GLU A 159 2.66 1.76 -17.99
N ILE A 160 3.22 1.49 -19.18
CA ILE A 160 3.19 0.16 -19.79
C ILE A 160 4.03 -0.84 -18.99
N VAL A 161 5.21 -0.43 -18.52
CA VAL A 161 6.07 -1.29 -17.67
C VAL A 161 5.38 -1.58 -16.34
N ASN A 162 4.79 -0.57 -15.70
CA ASN A 162 4.04 -0.74 -14.46
C ASN A 162 2.84 -1.67 -14.64
N ALA A 163 2.10 -1.55 -15.74
CA ALA A 163 0.99 -2.45 -16.08
C ALA A 163 1.46 -3.89 -16.31
N ALA A 164 2.58 -4.09 -17.00
CA ALA A 164 3.17 -5.42 -17.20
C ALA A 164 3.64 -6.05 -15.89
N GLN A 165 4.23 -5.28 -14.98
CA GLN A 165 4.60 -5.75 -13.64
C GLN A 165 3.37 -6.17 -12.85
N ALA A 166 2.31 -5.36 -12.85
CA ALA A 166 1.06 -5.69 -12.16
C ALA A 166 0.44 -7.01 -12.67
N GLU A 167 0.48 -7.28 -13.98
CA GLU A 167 0.03 -8.55 -14.55
C GLU A 167 0.84 -9.75 -14.04
N MET A 168 2.16 -9.63 -13.92
CA MET A 168 3.00 -10.70 -13.38
C MET A 168 2.75 -10.92 -11.88
N TYR A 169 2.58 -9.85 -11.12
CA TYR A 169 2.26 -9.94 -9.69
C TYR A 169 0.92 -10.66 -9.45
N GLY A 170 -0.09 -10.38 -10.27
CA GLY A 170 -1.41 -11.02 -10.16
C GLY A 170 -1.39 -12.55 -10.38
N VAL A 171 -0.37 -13.10 -11.03
CA VAL A 171 -0.19 -14.56 -11.17
C VAL A 171 0.33 -15.18 -9.87
N ALA A 172 1.14 -14.45 -9.10
CA ALA A 172 1.78 -14.93 -7.87
C ALA A 172 0.85 -14.89 -6.64
N GLU A 173 -0.06 -13.91 -6.57
CA GLU A 173 -0.73 -13.53 -5.32
C GLU A 173 -1.99 -14.37 -4.96
N LYS A 174 -2.54 -15.16 -5.89
CA LYS A 174 -3.81 -15.89 -5.66
C LYS A 174 -3.72 -17.16 -4.80
N ARG A 175 -2.63 -17.39 -4.06
CA ARG A 175 -2.48 -18.56 -3.18
C ARG A 175 -2.82 -18.32 -1.69
N GLY A 176 -3.15 -17.10 -1.29
CA GLY A 176 -3.52 -16.81 0.10
C GLY A 176 -5.02 -16.98 0.35
N GLY A 177 -5.47 -18.20 0.66
CA GLY A 177 -6.63 -18.33 1.54
C GLY A 177 -6.22 -17.81 2.91
N GLU A 178 -7.09 -17.05 3.57
CA GLU A 178 -6.86 -16.66 4.97
C GLU A 178 -6.84 -17.94 5.83
N ASP A 179 -5.64 -18.44 6.14
CA ASP A 179 -5.44 -19.59 7.00
C ASP A 179 -5.91 -19.25 8.42
N TYR A 180 -7.05 -19.80 8.82
CA TYR A 180 -7.48 -19.75 10.22
C TYR A 180 -6.63 -20.73 11.02
N VAL A 181 -5.54 -20.24 11.60
CA VAL A 181 -4.71 -21.04 12.53
C VAL A 181 -5.40 -21.09 13.90
N ALA A 182 -5.47 -22.29 14.50
CA ALA A 182 -5.97 -22.43 15.86
C ALA A 182 -5.10 -21.62 16.84
N LEU A 183 -5.76 -20.84 17.69
CA LEU A 183 -5.10 -19.93 18.65
C LEU A 183 -4.13 -20.67 19.60
N TRP A 184 -4.35 -21.96 19.84
CA TRP A 184 -3.47 -22.79 20.66
C TRP A 184 -2.13 -23.12 19.99
N ASP A 185 -2.11 -23.27 18.66
CA ASP A 185 -0.90 -23.64 17.94
C ASP A 185 0.04 -22.43 17.81
N THR A 186 -0.52 -21.23 17.64
CA THR A 186 0.24 -19.96 17.64
C THR A 186 0.76 -19.56 19.03
N LEU A 187 0.14 -20.04 20.11
CA LEU A 187 0.53 -19.68 21.48
C LEU A 187 1.89 -20.25 21.89
N ASN A 188 2.22 -21.46 21.41
CA ASN A 188 3.51 -22.08 21.70
C ASN A 188 4.66 -21.42 20.92
N GLU A 189 4.42 -21.05 19.66
CA GLU A 189 5.39 -20.34 18.83
C GLU A 189 5.67 -18.93 19.37
N THR A 190 4.60 -18.19 19.73
CA THR A 190 4.74 -16.87 20.36
C THR A 190 5.41 -16.93 21.74
N MET A 191 5.18 -17.97 22.56
CA MET A 191 5.92 -18.14 23.81
C MET A 191 7.42 -18.39 23.58
N ALA A 192 7.78 -19.16 22.56
CA ALA A 192 9.18 -19.38 22.20
C ALA A 192 9.86 -18.08 21.72
N GLU A 193 9.17 -17.25 20.93
CA GLU A 193 9.66 -15.92 20.54
C GLU A 193 9.86 -14.99 21.74
N ILE A 194 8.94 -15.01 22.72
CA ILE A 194 9.04 -14.23 23.95
C ILE A 194 10.24 -14.68 24.80
N GLU A 195 10.51 -15.98 24.90
CA GLU A 195 11.70 -16.49 25.61
C GLU A 195 13.00 -16.07 24.91
N VAL A 196 13.04 -16.09 23.58
CA VAL A 196 14.20 -15.62 22.81
C VAL A 196 14.42 -14.11 22.98
N ALA A 197 13.35 -13.31 22.94
CA ALA A 197 13.41 -11.87 23.16
C ALA A 197 13.77 -11.51 24.61
N SER A 198 13.32 -12.30 25.59
CA SER A 198 13.61 -12.07 27.01
C SER A 198 15.00 -12.56 27.44
N GLY A 199 15.64 -13.44 26.67
CA GLY A 199 16.93 -14.05 27.01
C GLY A 199 18.18 -13.25 26.61
N ARG A 200 18.04 -12.19 25.80
CA ARG A 200 19.17 -11.38 25.28
C ARG A 200 18.97 -9.91 25.61
N SER A 201 19.46 -9.48 26.77
CA SER A 201 19.25 -8.13 27.27
C SER A 201 20.08 -7.02 26.59
N ASP A 202 20.82 -7.31 25.50
CA ASP A 202 21.76 -6.32 24.93
C ASP A 202 21.98 -6.47 23.40
N GLU A 203 21.17 -7.28 22.71
CA GLU A 203 21.30 -7.52 21.26
C GLU A 203 20.00 -7.10 20.57
N LEU A 204 20.07 -6.11 19.67
CA LEU A 204 18.93 -5.59 18.92
C LEU A 204 18.29 -6.73 18.11
N THR A 205 17.01 -7.01 18.38
CA THR A 205 16.24 -8.11 17.76
C THR A 205 15.76 -7.78 16.35
N GLY A 206 15.59 -6.49 16.03
CA GLY A 206 15.21 -5.99 14.71
C GLY A 206 16.38 -5.38 13.94
N VAL A 207 16.14 -4.97 12.70
CA VAL A 207 17.12 -4.26 11.87
C VAL A 207 17.38 -2.86 12.47
N PRO A 208 18.62 -2.50 12.82
CA PRO A 208 18.91 -1.20 13.45
C PRO A 208 18.66 -0.04 12.49
N THR A 209 18.06 1.04 12.98
CA THR A 209 17.81 2.27 12.22
C THR A 209 19.03 3.17 12.15
N GLY A 210 19.97 3.02 13.09
CA GLY A 210 21.16 3.86 13.23
C GLY A 210 20.94 5.09 14.11
N PHE A 211 19.73 5.30 14.64
CA PHE A 211 19.43 6.29 15.66
C PHE A 211 19.37 5.60 17.02
N THR A 212 20.41 5.76 17.85
CA THR A 212 20.57 5.00 19.11
C THR A 212 19.35 5.13 20.04
N GLU A 213 18.82 6.34 20.21
CA GLU A 213 17.63 6.56 21.06
C GLU A 213 16.37 5.91 20.50
N LEU A 214 16.25 5.82 19.16
CA LEU A 214 15.11 5.15 18.53
C LEU A 214 15.28 3.63 18.59
N ASP A 215 16.49 3.12 18.38
CA ASP A 215 16.82 1.71 18.45
C ASP A 215 16.70 1.17 19.88
N GLU A 216 16.98 1.97 20.92
CA GLU A 216 16.69 1.62 22.33
C GLU A 216 15.18 1.51 22.59
N LEU A 217 14.38 2.35 21.96
CA LEU A 217 12.92 2.35 22.13
C LEU A 217 12.24 1.24 21.33
N THR A 218 12.70 0.97 20.11
CA THR A 218 12.06 0.03 19.19
C THR A 218 12.75 -1.33 19.13
N HIS A 219 13.96 -1.46 19.67
CA HIS A 219 14.83 -2.64 19.54
C HIS A 219 15.12 -3.04 18.09
N GLY A 220 15.18 -2.02 17.21
CA GLY A 220 15.28 -2.16 15.76
C GLY A 220 13.91 -2.26 15.06
N LEU A 221 13.92 -2.50 13.75
CA LEU A 221 12.72 -2.68 12.92
C LEU A 221 12.47 -4.18 12.70
N HIS A 222 11.29 -4.67 13.08
CA HIS A 222 11.00 -6.10 13.03
C HIS A 222 10.28 -6.51 11.74
N PRO A 223 10.58 -7.70 11.19
CA PRO A 223 9.89 -8.24 10.02
C PRO A 223 8.40 -8.45 10.30
N GLY A 224 7.55 -8.22 9.30
CA GLY A 224 6.09 -8.31 9.42
C GLY A 224 5.40 -7.03 9.96
N GLN A 225 6.16 -6.04 10.44
CA GLN A 225 5.60 -4.76 10.87
C GLN A 225 5.45 -3.78 9.70
N MET A 226 4.27 -3.17 9.59
CA MET A 226 4.08 -1.98 8.76
C MET A 226 4.46 -0.74 9.57
N ILE A 227 5.65 -0.21 9.33
CA ILE A 227 6.18 0.96 10.03
C ILE A 227 5.82 2.22 9.24
N VAL A 228 4.92 3.05 9.78
CA VAL A 228 4.49 4.31 9.15
C VAL A 228 5.16 5.49 9.84
N VAL A 229 6.05 6.16 9.13
CA VAL A 229 6.66 7.42 9.59
C VAL A 229 5.74 8.57 9.20
N ALA A 230 4.74 8.84 10.05
CA ALA A 230 3.81 9.93 9.86
C ALA A 230 4.35 11.23 10.48
N ALA A 231 4.85 12.11 9.63
CA ALA A 231 5.22 13.47 10.02
C ALA A 231 4.10 14.44 9.58
N ARG A 232 3.73 15.41 10.44
CA ARG A 232 2.80 16.47 10.01
C ARG A 232 3.42 17.25 8.85
N PRO A 233 2.71 17.59 7.77
CA PRO A 233 3.26 18.52 6.79
C PRO A 233 3.81 19.78 7.49
N ALA A 234 4.99 20.25 7.07
CA ALA A 234 5.83 21.29 7.70
C ALA A 234 6.93 20.86 8.72
N VAL A 235 7.36 19.58 8.75
CA VAL A 235 8.54 19.15 9.54
C VAL A 235 9.89 19.32 8.82
N GLY A 236 9.89 19.71 7.54
CA GLY A 236 11.11 20.04 6.78
C GLY A 236 10.92 21.39 6.07
N LYS A 237 11.52 22.45 6.61
CA LYS A 237 11.33 23.83 6.11
C LYS A 237 12.61 24.31 5.43
N ALA A 238 12.58 24.38 4.10
CA ALA A 238 13.57 25.16 3.36
C ALA A 238 13.23 26.66 3.50
N LEU A 239 14.01 27.36 4.31
CA LEU A 239 13.98 28.81 4.50
C LEU A 239 15.34 29.38 4.11
N ALA A 240 15.40 30.68 3.83
CA ALA A 240 16.69 31.33 3.60
C ALA A 240 17.60 31.19 4.81
N LEU A 241 18.91 31.07 4.58
CA LEU A 241 19.91 30.83 5.63
C LEU A 241 19.91 31.95 6.70
N GLU A 242 19.65 33.18 6.30
CA GLU A 242 19.57 34.35 7.20
C GLU A 242 18.27 34.42 8.02
N THR A 243 17.36 33.45 7.87
CA THR A 243 16.07 33.51 8.56
C THR A 243 16.29 33.35 10.07
N PRO A 244 15.87 34.33 10.90
CA PRO A 244 16.06 34.25 12.33
C PRO A 244 15.14 33.20 12.94
N LEU A 245 15.70 32.38 13.81
CA LEU A 245 15.02 31.32 14.55
C LEU A 245 15.08 31.63 16.06
N PRO A 246 13.94 31.62 16.76
CA PRO A 246 13.92 31.86 18.20
C PRO A 246 14.44 30.64 18.96
N THR A 247 15.32 30.90 19.94
CA THR A 247 15.83 29.89 20.89
C THR A 247 15.38 30.26 22.31
N PRO A 248 15.42 29.34 23.29
CA PRO A 248 15.08 29.65 24.68
C PRO A 248 15.96 30.75 25.30
N THR A 249 17.15 30.98 24.74
CA THR A 249 18.15 31.93 25.27
C THR A 249 18.38 33.14 24.36
N GLY A 250 17.69 33.25 23.23
CA GLY A 250 17.88 34.33 22.27
C GLY A 250 17.43 33.97 20.84
N TRP A 251 18.32 34.21 19.88
CA TRP A 251 18.07 33.99 18.46
C TRP A 251 19.26 33.30 17.82
N THR A 252 18.99 32.47 16.82
CA THR A 252 19.98 31.90 15.89
C THR A 252 19.48 32.10 14.46
N THR A 253 20.20 31.63 13.44
CA THR A 253 19.77 31.68 12.03
C THR A 253 19.64 30.27 11.46
N MET A 254 18.86 30.12 10.38
CA MET A 254 18.74 28.85 9.64
C MET A 254 20.08 28.31 9.11
N GLY A 255 21.06 29.18 8.86
CA GLY A 255 22.40 28.78 8.41
C GLY A 255 23.33 28.32 9.55
N GLU A 256 23.09 28.80 10.77
CA GLU A 256 23.94 28.51 11.94
C GLU A 256 23.40 27.37 12.82
N VAL A 257 22.11 27.05 12.70
CA VAL A 257 21.48 26.01 13.52
C VAL A 257 22.05 24.62 13.23
N ALA A 258 22.42 23.91 14.30
CA ALA A 258 23.00 22.58 14.23
C ALA A 258 22.18 21.53 15.00
N VAL A 259 22.44 20.26 14.71
CA VAL A 259 21.86 19.14 15.47
C VAL A 259 22.30 19.25 16.93
N GLY A 260 21.33 19.20 17.84
CA GLY A 260 21.52 19.36 19.28
C GLY A 260 21.07 20.72 19.84
N ASP A 261 20.91 21.74 18.99
CA ASP A 261 20.42 23.06 19.39
C ASP A 261 18.96 23.03 19.86
N GLN A 262 18.54 24.05 20.62
CA GLN A 262 17.15 24.22 21.04
C GLN A 262 16.49 25.40 20.31
N LEU A 263 15.36 25.13 19.67
CA LEU A 263 14.50 26.12 19.03
C LEU A 263 13.14 26.19 19.72
N LEU A 264 12.38 27.26 19.52
CA LEU A 264 11.01 27.36 19.98
C LEU A 264 10.04 26.87 18.90
N ASP A 265 9.14 25.96 19.27
CA ASP A 265 8.14 25.41 18.36
C ASP A 265 6.89 26.29 18.25
N ALA A 266 5.94 25.91 17.38
CA ALA A 266 4.68 26.64 17.20
C ALA A 266 3.77 26.62 18.45
N THR A 267 4.06 25.76 19.43
CA THR A 267 3.35 25.68 20.71
C THR A 267 3.97 26.58 21.78
N GLY A 268 5.11 27.22 21.48
CA GLY A 268 5.84 28.12 22.36
C GLY A 268 6.86 27.42 23.25
N ARG A 269 7.13 26.13 23.03
CA ARG A 269 8.01 25.31 23.88
C ARG A 269 9.37 25.05 23.24
N PRO A 270 10.44 24.89 24.04
CA PRO A 270 11.73 24.42 23.54
C PRO A 270 11.63 23.03 22.91
N THR A 271 12.15 22.89 21.69
CA THR A 271 12.33 21.62 20.98
C THR A 271 13.77 21.48 20.55
N ARG A 272 14.31 20.26 20.61
CA ARG A 272 15.67 19.96 20.17
C ARG A 272 15.71 19.74 18.66
N VAL A 273 16.73 20.29 18.01
CA VAL A 273 17.05 20.01 16.60
C VAL A 273 17.67 18.62 16.52
N VAL A 274 16.98 17.69 15.89
CA VAL A 274 17.41 16.29 15.79
C VAL A 274 18.15 15.98 14.47
N ALA A 275 17.94 16.81 13.44
CA ALA A 275 18.57 16.68 12.14
C ALA A 275 18.59 18.04 11.42
N ALA A 276 19.60 18.26 10.59
CA ALA A 276 19.70 19.40 9.69
C ALA A 276 20.07 18.90 8.28
N THR A 277 19.39 19.42 7.26
CA THR A 277 19.65 19.07 5.85
C THR A 277 20.78 19.93 5.29
N GLU A 278 21.46 19.45 4.25
CA GLU A 278 22.43 20.28 3.51
C GLU A 278 21.77 21.50 2.86
N VAL A 279 22.58 22.53 2.61
CA VAL A 279 22.13 23.77 1.97
C VAL A 279 21.67 23.49 0.54
N MET A 280 20.41 23.81 0.26
CA MET A 280 19.80 23.58 -1.05
C MET A 280 20.02 24.78 -1.97
N ASN A 281 20.90 24.64 -2.96
CA ASN A 281 21.24 25.70 -3.91
C ASN A 281 20.36 25.66 -5.18
N GLY A 282 20.18 26.81 -5.84
CA GLY A 282 19.56 26.90 -7.17
C GLY A 282 18.03 26.74 -7.20
N ARG A 283 17.37 26.87 -6.05
CA ARG A 283 15.91 26.75 -5.95
C ARG A 283 15.22 28.13 -5.98
N PRO A 284 14.10 28.30 -6.70
CA PRO A 284 13.35 29.55 -6.68
C PRO A 284 12.85 29.89 -5.28
N CYS A 285 13.07 31.12 -4.84
CA CYS A 285 12.62 31.62 -3.54
C CYS A 285 11.70 32.83 -3.74
N TYR A 286 10.78 33.02 -2.80
CA TYR A 286 9.83 34.12 -2.76
C TYR A 286 10.02 34.93 -1.49
N GLU A 287 9.86 36.25 -1.62
CA GLU A 287 9.72 37.15 -0.47
C GLU A 287 8.27 37.13 0.02
N VAL A 288 8.07 36.82 1.29
CA VAL A 288 6.77 36.70 1.95
C VAL A 288 6.64 37.80 2.99
N GLU A 289 5.80 38.80 2.69
CA GLU A 289 5.45 39.89 3.60
C GLU A 289 4.15 39.56 4.36
N PHE A 290 4.22 39.65 5.69
CA PHE A 290 3.09 39.44 6.59
C PHE A 290 2.38 40.75 6.93
N SER A 291 1.15 40.66 7.43
CA SER A 291 0.32 41.84 7.76
C SER A 291 0.85 42.71 8.90
N ASP A 292 1.80 42.19 9.67
CA ASP A 292 2.52 42.92 10.72
C ASP A 292 3.78 43.64 10.20
N GLY A 293 4.07 43.54 8.90
CA GLY A 293 5.24 44.12 8.25
C GLY A 293 6.49 43.25 8.29
N THR A 294 6.41 42.06 8.90
CA THR A 294 7.54 41.12 8.91
C THR A 294 7.73 40.52 7.53
N VAL A 295 8.97 40.34 7.11
CA VAL A 295 9.32 39.77 5.81
C VAL A 295 10.25 38.58 6.00
N ILE A 296 9.95 37.47 5.34
CA ILE A 296 10.86 36.32 5.26
C ILE A 296 11.04 35.86 3.82
N VAL A 297 12.15 35.19 3.53
CA VAL A 297 12.40 34.56 2.24
C VAL A 297 12.21 33.05 2.37
N ALA A 298 11.29 32.51 1.59
CA ALA A 298 10.92 31.10 1.62
C ALA A 298 11.08 30.47 0.23
N ASP A 299 11.52 29.21 0.21
CA ASP A 299 11.58 28.41 -1.01
C ASP A 299 10.19 28.22 -1.64
N GLU A 300 10.13 28.00 -2.95
CA GLU A 300 8.89 27.78 -3.69
C GLU A 300 8.04 26.62 -3.16
N GLN A 301 8.68 25.55 -2.71
CA GLN A 301 8.04 24.35 -2.17
C GLN A 301 7.85 24.43 -0.66
N HIS A 302 8.25 25.53 -0.01
CA HIS A 302 8.03 25.71 1.42
C HIS A 302 6.53 25.62 1.71
N GLN A 303 6.17 24.73 2.63
CA GLN A 303 4.79 24.40 2.93
C GLN A 303 4.26 25.19 4.13
N TRP A 304 3.08 25.76 3.96
CA TRP A 304 2.39 26.59 4.94
C TRP A 304 1.01 26.03 5.22
N LEU A 305 0.65 25.90 6.49
CA LEU A 305 -0.75 25.69 6.87
C LEU A 305 -1.49 27.02 6.75
N THR A 306 -2.31 27.16 5.71
CA THR A 306 -3.02 28.41 5.40
C THR A 306 -4.53 28.26 5.54
N ASP A 307 -5.13 29.24 6.21
CA ASP A 307 -6.56 29.49 6.16
C ASP A 307 -6.85 30.40 4.96
N THR A 308 -7.82 30.02 4.12
CA THR A 308 -8.30 30.86 3.02
C THR A 308 -9.49 31.70 3.46
N ARG A 309 -9.86 32.71 2.68
CA ARG A 309 -11.09 33.49 2.96
C ARG A 309 -12.32 32.59 2.99
N ALA A 310 -12.34 31.52 2.17
CA ALA A 310 -13.40 30.53 2.16
C ALA A 310 -13.42 29.70 3.44
N SER A 311 -12.27 29.18 3.90
CA SER A 311 -12.19 28.41 5.16
C SER A 311 -12.61 29.26 6.36
N ARG A 312 -12.15 30.52 6.43
CA ARG A 312 -12.53 31.45 7.51
C ARG A 312 -14.03 31.76 7.51
N ARG A 313 -14.65 31.98 6.34
CA ARG A 313 -16.10 32.21 6.23
C ARG A 313 -16.90 30.95 6.60
N SER A 314 -16.42 29.77 6.21
CA SER A 314 -17.04 28.49 6.53
C SER A 314 -17.04 28.23 8.03
N PHE A 315 -15.89 28.44 8.69
CA PHE A 315 -15.76 28.37 10.14
C PHE A 315 -16.69 29.35 10.86
N GLN A 316 -16.73 30.62 10.42
CA GLN A 316 -17.59 31.64 11.02
C GLN A 316 -19.08 31.30 10.87
N SER A 317 -19.48 30.74 9.73
CA SER A 317 -20.86 30.36 9.45
C SER A 317 -21.32 29.17 10.29
N ALA A 318 -20.45 28.18 10.49
CA ALA A 318 -20.69 27.04 11.38
C ALA A 318 -20.80 27.50 12.84
N ARG A 319 -19.91 28.40 13.30
CA ARG A 319 -19.94 28.96 14.65
C ARG A 319 -21.21 29.75 14.93
N ASP A 320 -21.59 30.65 14.03
CA ASP A 320 -22.72 31.56 14.24
C ASP A 320 -24.09 30.94 13.89
N LYS A 321 -24.12 29.70 13.35
CA LYS A 321 -25.31 29.01 12.82
C LYS A 321 -26.10 29.81 11.77
N ARG A 322 -25.51 30.86 11.18
CA ARG A 322 -26.20 31.86 10.33
C ARG A 322 -26.82 31.29 9.05
N ASN A 323 -26.35 30.13 8.57
CA ASN A 323 -26.77 29.54 7.30
C ASN A 323 -27.40 28.14 7.41
N ARG A 324 -27.90 27.72 8.59
CA ARG A 324 -28.34 26.32 8.86
C ARG A 324 -27.24 25.25 8.70
N CYS A 325 -26.03 25.62 8.30
CA CYS A 325 -24.86 24.77 8.36
C CYS A 325 -24.46 24.56 9.83
N GLN A 326 -24.51 23.31 10.30
CA GLN A 326 -24.02 22.94 11.64
C GLN A 326 -22.50 22.66 11.63
N ASN A 327 -21.94 22.30 10.48
CA ASN A 327 -20.55 21.84 10.33
C ASN A 327 -19.77 22.73 9.35
N GLN A 328 -18.46 22.86 9.59
CA GLN A 328 -17.52 23.53 8.69
C GLN A 328 -17.33 22.68 7.43
N GLN A 329 -17.40 23.33 6.25
CA GLN A 329 -17.26 22.66 4.95
C GLN A 329 -15.89 22.86 4.30
N THR A 330 -15.09 23.80 4.77
CA THR A 330 -13.81 24.16 4.16
C THR A 330 -12.79 24.41 5.27
N PHE A 331 -11.65 23.74 5.24
CA PHE A 331 -10.66 23.72 6.31
C PHE A 331 -9.37 24.44 5.92
N ALA A 332 -8.50 24.67 6.90
CA ALA A 332 -7.12 25.07 6.61
C ALA A 332 -6.41 23.94 5.88
N GLU A 333 -5.61 24.30 4.88
CA GLU A 333 -4.91 23.34 4.04
C GLU A 333 -3.45 23.73 3.91
N VAL A 334 -2.61 22.72 3.72
CA VAL A 334 -1.18 22.89 3.49
C VAL A 334 -0.99 23.32 2.04
N ARG A 335 -0.31 24.44 1.83
CA ARG A 335 0.00 24.98 0.50
C ARG A 335 1.46 25.35 0.40
N THR A 336 2.05 25.16 -0.77
CA THR A 336 3.41 25.64 -1.06
C THR A 336 3.44 27.15 -1.23
N THR A 337 4.60 27.78 -1.09
CA THR A 337 4.78 29.21 -1.37
C THR A 337 4.37 29.55 -2.80
N SER A 338 4.67 28.67 -3.77
CA SER A 338 4.25 28.80 -5.17
C SER A 338 2.72 28.80 -5.32
N GLU A 339 2.02 27.87 -4.67
CA GLU A 339 0.54 27.83 -4.68
C GLU A 339 -0.08 29.06 -4.01
N ILE A 340 0.52 29.54 -2.92
CA ILE A 340 0.09 30.76 -2.23
C ILE A 340 0.29 31.96 -3.14
N ALA A 341 1.45 32.09 -3.80
CA ALA A 341 1.73 33.17 -4.75
C ALA A 341 0.71 33.17 -5.90
N ALA A 342 0.41 32.00 -6.46
CA ALA A 342 -0.58 31.84 -7.53
C ALA A 342 -2.01 32.22 -7.09
N THR A 343 -2.35 32.01 -5.81
CA THR A 343 -3.71 32.19 -5.26
C THR A 343 -3.80 33.29 -4.20
N LEU A 344 -2.82 34.21 -4.17
CA LEU A 344 -2.62 35.19 -3.10
C LEU A 344 -3.84 36.10 -2.91
N ARG A 345 -4.49 36.46 -4.02
CA ARG A 345 -5.67 37.32 -4.05
C ARG A 345 -6.89 36.54 -4.53
N THR A 346 -8.03 36.82 -3.92
CA THR A 346 -9.32 36.23 -4.32
C THR A 346 -9.69 36.68 -5.74
N GLN A 347 -10.32 35.80 -6.52
CA GLN A 347 -10.82 36.09 -7.89
C GLN A 347 -12.04 37.02 -7.94
N THR A 348 -12.41 37.67 -6.83
CA THR A 348 -13.48 38.68 -6.76
C THR A 348 -12.98 40.04 -7.22
N ALA A 349 -13.89 40.94 -7.64
CA ALA A 349 -13.57 42.31 -8.07
C ALA A 349 -12.67 43.10 -7.10
N GLU A 350 -12.81 42.88 -5.79
CA GLU A 350 -12.04 43.58 -4.75
C GLU A 350 -10.61 43.05 -4.55
N ARG A 351 -10.23 41.92 -5.18
CA ARG A 351 -8.89 41.29 -5.14
C ARG A 351 -8.24 41.27 -3.75
N ARG A 352 -9.01 40.98 -2.70
CA ARG A 352 -8.52 40.95 -1.31
C ARG A 352 -7.53 39.80 -1.10
N LEU A 353 -6.67 39.94 -0.08
CA LEU A 353 -5.77 38.86 0.34
C LEU A 353 -6.60 37.63 0.77
N ASN A 354 -6.18 36.47 0.28
CA ASN A 354 -6.89 35.22 0.45
C ASN A 354 -6.38 34.44 1.68
N HIS A 355 -5.06 34.33 1.79
CA HIS A 355 -4.39 33.47 2.77
C HIS A 355 -4.13 34.17 4.10
N SER A 356 -4.16 33.40 5.17
CA SER A 356 -3.70 33.78 6.51
C SER A 356 -2.99 32.61 7.15
N VAL A 357 -1.85 32.87 7.80
CA VAL A 357 -1.11 31.89 8.59
C VAL A 357 -1.40 32.13 10.07
N LYS A 358 -1.52 31.05 10.86
CA LYS A 358 -1.71 31.17 12.31
C LYS A 358 -0.39 31.50 12.99
N LEU A 359 -0.43 32.47 13.92
CA LEU A 359 0.71 32.78 14.76
C LEU A 359 0.97 31.65 15.77
N ALA A 360 2.23 31.54 16.20
CA ALA A 360 2.63 30.65 17.28
C ALA A 360 1.91 31.01 18.59
N ARG A 361 1.78 30.03 19.48
CA ARG A 361 1.26 30.26 20.84
C ARG A 361 2.27 31.08 21.67
N PRO A 362 1.83 31.72 22.77
CA PRO A 362 2.73 32.40 23.69
C PRO A 362 3.85 31.48 24.16
N LEU A 363 5.04 32.07 24.39
CA LEU A 363 6.21 31.32 24.84
C LEU A 363 5.97 30.74 26.24
N ASP A 364 6.24 29.45 26.38
CA ASP A 364 6.12 28.67 27.61
C ASP A 364 7.54 28.31 28.07
N LEU A 365 8.18 29.26 28.74
CA LEU A 365 9.58 29.20 29.20
C LEU A 365 9.65 29.20 30.74
N PRO A 366 10.71 28.63 31.33
CA PRO A 366 10.93 28.73 32.77
C PRO A 366 10.93 30.18 33.26
N GLU A 367 10.49 30.40 34.50
CA GLU A 367 10.57 31.72 35.12
C GLU A 367 12.02 32.22 35.14
N ALA A 368 12.22 33.46 34.73
CA ALA A 368 13.51 34.12 34.69
C ALA A 368 13.41 35.52 35.29
N ASP A 369 14.42 35.90 36.08
CA ASP A 369 14.55 37.27 36.57
C ASP A 369 14.96 38.18 35.42
N LEU A 370 14.00 38.98 34.95
CA LEU A 370 14.26 39.94 33.88
C LEU A 370 14.98 41.18 34.43
N PRO A 371 15.97 41.73 33.69
CA PRO A 371 16.68 42.95 34.10
C PRO A 371 15.77 44.16 34.28
N LEU A 372 14.58 44.13 33.67
CA LEU A 372 13.54 45.14 33.78
C LEU A 372 12.21 44.45 34.09
N SER A 373 11.40 45.08 34.94
CA SER A 373 10.04 44.61 35.18
C SER A 373 9.25 44.63 33.86
N PRO A 374 8.43 43.60 33.56
CA PRO A 374 7.62 43.51 32.33
C PRO A 374 6.74 44.74 32.07
N TYR A 375 6.41 45.49 33.13
CA TYR A 375 5.56 46.68 33.05
C TYR A 375 6.31 47.97 32.66
N VAL A 376 7.64 47.95 32.63
CA VAL A 376 8.45 49.16 32.34
C VAL A 376 8.33 49.58 30.87
N LEU A 377 8.07 48.64 29.95
CA LEU A 377 7.98 48.91 28.50
C LEU A 377 6.55 48.89 27.95
N GLY A 378 5.52 48.72 28.80
CA GLY A 378 4.12 48.81 28.39
C GLY A 378 3.62 47.73 27.40
N ALA A 379 4.38 46.66 27.18
CA ALA A 379 4.00 45.58 26.27
C ALA A 379 3.56 44.34 27.06
N TRP A 380 2.31 43.93 26.88
CA TRP A 380 1.78 42.66 27.38
C TRP A 380 2.20 41.54 26.44
N ALA A 381 2.99 40.58 26.93
CA ALA A 381 3.02 39.23 26.37
C ALA A 381 2.04 38.38 27.19
N ARG A 382 0.93 37.98 26.56
CA ARG A 382 -0.11 37.14 27.16
C ARG A 382 -0.26 35.86 26.37
#